data_AF-A0A959QF26-F1
#
_entry.id   AF-A0A959QF26-F1
#
_cell.length_a   1.000
_cell.length_b   1.000
_cell.length_c   1.000
_cell.angle_alpha   90.00
_cell.angle_beta   90.00
_cell.angle_gamma   90.00
#
_symmetry.space_group_name_H-M   'P 1'
#
loop_
_entity.id
_entity.type
_entity.pdbx_description
1 polymer ?
#
loop_
_entity_poly.entity_id
_entity_poly.type
_entity_poly.pdbx_seq_one_letter_code
_entity_poly.pdbx_strand_id
1 'polypeptide(L)' 'MRIHRSFIINIEKIDKITDTQVFIGNKAITIGRSFKDNLIKRLPYI' A
#
# COMPACT_ATOMS: atom_id res chain seq x y z
N MET A 1 7.54 0.92 -4.00
CA MET A 1 7.42 -0.06 -2.90
C MET A 1 6.56 -1.24 -3.32
N ARG A 2 7.01 -2.47 -3.04
CA ARG A 2 6.24 -3.68 -3.31
C ARG A 2 5.18 -3.89 -2.22
N ILE A 3 3.91 -3.92 -2.61
CA ILE A 3 2.78 -4.13 -1.68
C ILE A 3 2.06 -5.46 -1.91
N HIS A 4 2.39 -6.14 -3.01
CA HIS A 4 1.87 -7.45 -3.37
C HIS A 4 2.93 -8.21 -4.18
N ARG A 5 2.82 -9.53 -4.26
CA ARG A 5 3.73 -10.35 -5.10
C ARG A 5 3.76 -9.89 -6.56
N SER A 6 2.68 -9.30 -7.05
CA SER A 6 2.57 -8.83 -8.45
C SER A 6 2.60 -7.31 -8.63
N PHE A 7 2.62 -6.52 -7.55
CA PHE A 7 2.43 -5.06 -7.66
C PHE A 7 3.48 -4.26 -6.88
N ILE A 8 3.99 -3.23 -7.54
CA ILE A 8 4.84 -2.18 -6.97
C ILE A 8 4.12 -0.85 -7.18
N ILE A 9 4.04 -0.04 -6.12
CA ILE A 9 3.38 1.28 -6.12
C ILE A 9 4.36 2.39 -5.72
N ASN A 10 4.05 3.64 -6.05
CA ASN A 10 4.74 4.79 -5.48
C ASN A 10 4.07 5.17 -4.15
N ILE A 11 4.85 5.26 -3.06
CA ILE A 11 4.35 5.61 -1.72
C ILE A 11 3.88 7.07 -1.67
N GLU A 12 4.56 7.98 -2.40
CA GLU A 12 4.25 9.41 -2.39
C GLU A 12 2.94 9.76 -3.10
N LYS A 13 2.41 8.81 -3.90
CA LYS A 13 1.14 8.97 -4.62
C LYS A 13 -0.02 8.23 -3.95
N ILE A 14 0.17 7.77 -2.72
CA ILE A 14 -0.89 7.12 -1.97
C ILE A 14 -1.85 8.19 -1.46
N ASP A 15 -3.11 8.10 -1.86
CA ASP A 15 -4.15 9.02 -1.38
C ASP A 15 -4.79 8.51 -0.09
N LYS A 16 -5.01 7.18 0.00
CA LYS A 16 -5.61 6.55 1.18
C LYS A 16 -5.16 5.11 1.33
N ILE A 17 -5.05 4.65 2.57
CA ILE A 17 -4.82 3.24 2.89
C ILE A 17 -5.94 2.72 3.77
N THR A 18 -6.28 1.46 3.55
CA THR A 18 -7.13 0.64 4.40
C THR A 18 -6.34 -0.60 4.80
N ASP A 19 -6.89 -1.40 5.71
CA ASP A 19 -6.20 -2.59 6.24
C ASP A 19 -5.75 -3.57 5.14
N THR A 20 -6.50 -3.64 4.04
CA THR A 20 -6.30 -4.62 2.96
C THR A 20 -6.02 -4.00 1.60
N GLN A 21 -6.20 -2.68 1.44
CA GLN A 21 -6.09 -2.01 0.13
C GLN A 21 -5.45 -0.62 0.24
N VAL A 22 -4.70 -0.25 -0.79
CA VAL A 22 -4.18 1.10 -1.03
C VAL A 22 -4.95 1.74 -2.17
N PHE A 23 -5.32 3.00 -2.03
CA PHE A 23 -5.99 3.80 -3.03
C PHE A 23 -5.01 4.83 -3.61
N ILE A 24 -4.88 4.81 -4.93
CA ILE A 24 -4.04 5.72 -5.73
C ILE A 24 -4.90 6.24 -6.88
N GLY A 25 -5.29 7.50 -6.80
CA GLY A 25 -6.36 8.12 -7.57
C GLY A 25 -7.63 7.27 -7.51
N ASN A 26 -8.12 6.88 -8.68
CA ASN A 26 -9.31 6.03 -8.83
C ASN A 26 -9.01 4.52 -8.80
N LYS A 27 -7.78 4.11 -8.42
CA LYS A 27 -7.38 2.69 -8.40
C LYS A 27 -7.28 2.18 -6.97
N ALA A 28 -7.99 1.10 -6.69
CA ALA A 28 -7.84 0.32 -5.46
C ALA A 28 -6.92 -0.88 -5.73
N ILE A 29 -5.83 -1.00 -4.97
CA ILE A 29 -4.83 -2.06 -5.11
C ILE A 29 -4.76 -2.84 -3.81
N THR A 30 -4.95 -4.16 -3.87
CA THR A 30 -4.89 -5.04 -2.70
C THR A 30 -3.46 -5.22 -2.18
N ILE A 31 -3.33 -5.16 -0.85
CA ILE A 31 -2.09 -5.40 -0.12
C ILE A 31 -1.98 -6.90 0.18
N GLY A 32 -0.86 -7.50 -0.19
CA GLY A 32 -0.56 -8.87 0.22
C GLY A 32 -0.26 -8.93 1.71
N ARG A 33 -0.80 -9.93 2.41
CA ARG A 33 -0.66 -10.07 3.87
C ARG A 33 0.79 -9.98 4.36
N SER A 34 1.73 -10.62 3.65
CA SER A 34 3.16 -10.61 3.97
C SER A 34 3.84 -9.25 3.77
N PHE A 35 3.23 -8.33 3.01
CA PHE A 35 3.77 -7.00 2.72
C PHE A 35 3.15 -5.91 3.59
N LYS A 36 2.04 -6.22 4.29
CA LYS A 36 1.32 -5.27 5.15
C LYS A 36 2.23 -4.69 6.23
N ASP A 37 2.93 -5.55 6.98
CA ASP A 37 3.80 -5.09 8.08
C ASP A 37 4.94 -4.21 7.57
N ASN A 38 5.46 -4.51 6.38
CA ASN A 38 6.51 -3.69 5.78
C ASN A 38 5.96 -2.33 5.31
N LEU A 39 4.76 -2.32 4.73
CA LEU A 39 4.05 -1.10 4.32
C LEU A 39 3.78 -0.18 5.51
N ILE A 40 3.21 -0.72 6.59
CA ILE A 40 2.89 0.04 7.81
C ILE A 40 4.16 0.62 8.44
N LYS A 41 5.26 -0.15 8.51
CA LYS A 41 6.54 0.37 9.04
C LYS A 41 7.14 1.50 8.20
N ARG A 42 6.83 1.55 6.90
CA ARG A 42 7.38 2.53 5.97
C ARG A 42 6.53 3.79 5.87
N LEU A 43 5.27 3.72 6.30
CA LEU A 43 4.43 4.89 6.45
C LEU A 43 4.54 5.42 7.88
N PRO A 44 5.19 6.59 8.08
CA PRO A 44 5.21 7.21 9.37
C PRO A 44 3.80 7.73 9.66
N TYR A 45 3.09 7.09 10.60
CA TYR A 45 1.87 7.59 11.26
C TYR A 45 0.89 8.35 10.35
N ILE A 46 -0.04 7.62 9.73
CA ILE A 46 -1.35 8.15 9.32
C ILE A 46 -2.39 7.61 10.30
#